data_AF-A0A433BHJ4-F1
#
_entry.id   AF-A0A433BHJ4-F1
#
_cell.length_a   1.000
_cell.length_b   1.000
_cell.length_c   1.000
_cell.angle_alpha   90.00
_cell.angle_beta   90.00
_cell.angle_gamma   90.00
#
_symmetry.space_group_name_H-M   'P 1'
#
loop_
_entity.id
_entity.type
_entity.pdbx_description
1 polymer ?
#
loop_
_entity_poly.entity_id
_entity_poly.type
_entity_poly.pdbx_seq_one_letter_code
_entity_poly.pdbx_strand_id
1 'polypeptide(L)'
;MSAPAQQQSGQPMPMQGMDHMNMDHAAHMAAMAKAQRQAKVSELGKDVMPFDLSATLHVFTKDAEGGVQQVAARDKSDVKQTELARRHLKEIREQFLKGDFSGPTHIHGAQMPGLAELSAAKPGSIAIGYKDVKGGAELSFKTADPVLVAAIHKWFDAQVSDHGKDAMEGHVH
;
A
#
# COMPACT_ATOMS: atom_id res chain seq x y z
N MET A 1 -21.51 11.78 82.31
CA MET A 1 -20.73 11.89 81.07
C MET A 1 -21.26 10.78 80.15
N SER A 2 -22.35 11.02 79.43
CA SER A 2 -22.45 11.63 78.08
C SER A 2 -22.10 10.63 76.95
N ALA A 3 -23.11 10.29 76.16
CA ALA A 3 -23.07 9.63 74.83
C ALA A 3 -22.62 10.66 73.74
N PRO A 4 -22.65 10.43 72.38
CA PRO A 4 -23.21 9.29 71.60
C PRO A 4 -22.51 8.86 70.25
N ALA A 5 -23.04 7.78 69.64
CA ALA A 5 -23.42 7.50 68.22
C ALA A 5 -22.48 7.51 66.96
N GLN A 6 -22.74 6.50 66.09
CA GLN A 6 -22.73 6.43 64.59
C GLN A 6 -21.35 6.32 63.87
N GLN A 7 -21.14 5.70 62.69
CA GLN A 7 -21.98 5.29 61.54
C GLN A 7 -21.24 4.27 60.63
N GLN A 8 -21.97 3.44 59.87
CA GLN A 8 -21.48 2.58 58.77
C GLN A 8 -21.09 3.40 57.52
N SER A 9 -20.09 2.93 56.76
CA SER A 9 -19.99 3.21 55.31
C SER A 9 -19.27 2.07 54.57
N GLY A 10 -19.94 1.53 53.55
CA GLY A 10 -19.41 0.53 52.63
C GLY A 10 -18.42 1.15 51.65
N GLN A 11 -17.40 0.38 51.27
CA GLN A 11 -16.49 0.73 50.17
C GLN A 11 -16.96 0.05 48.88
N PRO A 12 -17.00 0.77 47.75
CA PRO A 12 -17.42 0.20 46.47
C PRO A 12 -16.31 -0.64 45.85
N MET A 13 -16.70 -1.73 45.20
CA MET A 13 -15.84 -2.53 44.32
C MET A 13 -15.43 -1.70 43.09
N PRO A 14 -14.20 -1.82 42.58
CA PRO A 14 -13.82 -1.13 41.36
C PRO A 14 -14.48 -1.82 40.15
N MET A 15 -15.26 -1.05 39.39
CA MET A 15 -15.78 -1.42 38.08
C MET A 15 -14.63 -1.42 37.05
N GLN A 16 -14.02 -2.58 36.80
CA GLN A 16 -13.28 -2.82 35.56
C GLN A 16 -14.28 -3.28 34.49
N GLY A 17 -14.82 -2.33 33.71
CA GLY A 17 -15.83 -2.63 32.69
C GLY A 17 -16.04 -1.55 31.63
N MET A 18 -15.05 -0.70 31.34
CA MET A 18 -15.19 0.40 30.36
C MET A 18 -14.12 0.46 29.26
N ASP A 19 -13.11 -0.41 29.29
CA ASP A 19 -12.00 -0.34 28.32
C ASP A 19 -12.25 -1.12 27.01
N HIS A 20 -13.23 -2.04 26.99
CA HIS A 20 -13.47 -2.91 25.84
C HIS A 20 -14.34 -2.26 24.74
N MET A 21 -15.28 -1.38 25.10
CA MET A 21 -16.23 -0.78 24.12
C MET A 21 -15.60 0.33 23.26
N ASN A 22 -14.55 1.00 23.75
CA ASN A 22 -13.93 2.14 23.06
C ASN A 22 -12.88 1.70 22.02
N MET A 23 -12.24 0.53 22.22
CA MET A 23 -11.28 -0.03 21.26
C MET A 23 -11.96 -0.51 19.97
N ASP A 24 -13.18 -1.06 20.06
CA ASP A 24 -13.94 -1.52 18.90
C ASP A 24 -14.40 -0.36 17.99
N HIS A 25 -14.68 0.82 18.57
CA HIS A 25 -15.09 1.98 17.79
C HIS A 25 -13.94 2.58 16.97
N ALA A 26 -12.75 2.76 17.58
CA ALA A 26 -11.60 3.31 16.87
C ALA A 26 -11.12 2.39 15.74
N ALA A 27 -11.07 1.08 15.98
CA ALA A 27 -10.72 0.08 14.97
C ALA A 27 -11.74 0.05 13.81
N HIS A 28 -13.04 0.14 14.12
CA HIS A 28 -14.09 0.23 13.11
C HIS A 28 -13.95 1.48 12.24
N MET A 29 -13.73 2.65 12.85
CA MET A 29 -13.54 3.91 12.12
C MET A 29 -12.30 3.86 11.22
N ALA A 30 -11.20 3.27 11.70
CA ALA A 30 -9.99 3.07 10.89
C ALA A 30 -10.24 2.15 9.69
N ALA A 31 -11.00 1.06 9.87
CA ALA A 31 -11.36 0.16 8.78
C ALA A 31 -12.25 0.85 7.73
N MET A 32 -13.22 1.66 8.16
CA MET A 32 -14.07 2.46 7.27
C MET A 32 -13.25 3.49 6.48
N ALA A 33 -12.34 4.21 7.14
CA ALA A 33 -11.45 5.16 6.47
C ALA A 33 -10.54 4.46 5.44
N LYS A 34 -10.01 3.27 5.77
CA LYS A 34 -9.22 2.45 4.84
C LYS A 34 -10.06 2.01 3.64
N ALA A 35 -11.29 1.54 3.85
CA ALA A 35 -12.17 1.14 2.75
C ALA A 35 -12.51 2.32 1.82
N GLN A 36 -12.76 3.51 2.38
CA GLN A 36 -12.97 4.74 1.60
C GLN A 36 -11.74 5.12 0.79
N ARG A 37 -10.54 5.01 1.38
CA ARG A 37 -9.28 5.26 0.68
C ARG A 37 -9.08 4.29 -0.49
N GLN A 38 -9.31 3.00 -0.27
CA GLN A 38 -9.21 1.96 -1.31
C GLN A 38 -10.23 2.17 -2.44
N ALA A 39 -11.46 2.56 -2.12
CA ALA A 39 -12.48 2.89 -3.13
C ALA A 39 -12.04 4.06 -4.02
N LYS A 40 -11.48 5.11 -3.42
CA LYS A 40 -10.95 6.27 -4.16
C LYS A 40 -9.76 5.90 -5.04
N VAL A 41 -8.84 5.07 -4.54
CA VAL A 41 -7.71 4.54 -5.32
C VAL A 41 -8.22 3.72 -6.51
N SER A 42 -9.22 2.86 -6.32
CA SER A 42 -9.84 2.09 -7.40
C SER A 42 -10.54 2.98 -8.45
N GLU A 43 -11.10 4.12 -8.03
CA GLU A 43 -11.72 5.08 -8.93
C GLU A 43 -10.67 5.80 -9.78
N LEU A 44 -9.69 6.44 -9.13
CA LEU A 44 -8.61 7.19 -9.80
C LEU A 44 -7.67 6.29 -10.60
N GLY A 45 -7.55 5.02 -10.21
CA GLY A 45 -6.76 4.03 -10.92
C GLY A 45 -7.15 3.90 -12.39
N LYS A 46 -8.42 4.15 -12.75
CA LYS A 46 -8.91 4.07 -14.13
C LYS A 46 -8.31 5.13 -15.06
N ASP A 47 -7.79 6.22 -14.49
CA ASP A 47 -7.17 7.30 -15.28
C ASP A 47 -5.73 6.96 -15.68
N VAL A 48 -5.09 6.03 -14.97
CA VAL A 48 -3.64 5.76 -15.08
C VAL A 48 -3.35 4.31 -15.46
N MET A 49 -4.11 3.35 -14.92
CA MET A 49 -3.97 1.93 -15.18
C MET A 49 -4.97 1.52 -16.28
N PRO A 50 -4.52 1.18 -17.50
CA PRO A 50 -5.41 0.92 -18.62
C PRO A 50 -6.07 -0.46 -18.59
N PHE A 51 -5.81 -1.25 -17.53
CA PHE A 51 -6.37 -2.58 -17.28
C PHE A 51 -7.46 -2.54 -16.20
N ASP A 52 -8.23 -3.61 -16.09
CA ASP A 52 -9.19 -3.76 -15.00
C ASP A 52 -8.44 -4.14 -13.72
N LEU A 53 -8.48 -3.25 -12.73
CA LEU A 53 -7.82 -3.46 -11.43
C LEU A 53 -8.31 -4.74 -10.76
N SER A 54 -9.60 -5.07 -10.85
CA SER A 54 -10.17 -6.26 -10.21
C SER A 54 -9.81 -7.56 -10.95
N ALA A 55 -9.50 -7.48 -12.24
CA ALA A 55 -9.05 -8.62 -13.05
C ALA A 55 -7.54 -8.85 -12.99
N THR A 56 -6.80 -7.96 -12.33
CA THR A 56 -5.35 -8.02 -12.16
C THR A 56 -4.97 -8.18 -10.69
N LEU A 57 -3.71 -8.50 -10.46
CA LEU A 57 -3.11 -8.55 -9.14
C LEU A 57 -1.76 -7.84 -9.20
N HIS A 58 -1.59 -6.86 -8.32
CA HIS A 58 -0.31 -6.22 -8.06
C HIS A 58 0.44 -7.02 -7.00
N VAL A 59 1.68 -7.37 -7.26
CA VAL A 59 2.51 -8.11 -6.33
C VAL A 59 3.77 -7.33 -6.08
N PHE A 60 4.05 -7.07 -4.81
CA PHE A 60 5.21 -6.31 -4.38
C PHE A 60 6.12 -7.21 -3.55
N THR A 61 7.36 -7.40 -4.00
CA THR A 61 8.38 -8.12 -3.26
C THR A 61 9.47 -7.15 -2.83
N LYS A 62 9.77 -7.08 -1.54
CA LYS A 62 10.93 -6.35 -1.02
C LYS A 62 12.15 -7.27 -0.98
N ASP A 63 13.32 -6.73 -1.30
CA ASP A 63 14.60 -7.38 -1.07
C ASP A 63 15.64 -6.40 -0.49
N ALA A 64 16.83 -6.91 -0.17
CA ALA A 64 17.88 -6.13 0.51
C ALA A 64 18.41 -4.92 -0.30
N GLU A 65 18.21 -4.92 -1.62
CA GLU A 65 18.72 -3.90 -2.54
C GLU A 65 17.60 -3.07 -3.19
N GLY A 66 16.35 -3.28 -2.77
CA GLY A 66 15.17 -2.63 -3.33
C GLY A 66 13.98 -3.58 -3.37
N GLY A 67 13.52 -3.94 -4.57
CA GLY A 67 12.41 -4.88 -4.71
C GLY A 67 11.85 -4.99 -6.14
N VAL A 68 10.76 -5.76 -6.26
CA VAL A 68 10.06 -6.02 -7.52
C VAL A 68 8.59 -5.63 -7.38
N GLN A 69 8.08 -4.89 -8.37
CA GLN A 69 6.66 -4.69 -8.61
C GLN A 69 6.24 -5.55 -9.80
N GLN A 70 5.26 -6.41 -9.62
CA GLN A 70 4.67 -7.19 -10.70
C GLN A 70 3.19 -6.86 -10.85
N VAL A 71 2.72 -6.80 -12.10
CA VAL A 71 1.29 -6.72 -12.41
C VAL A 71 0.95 -7.84 -13.35
N ALA A 72 0.00 -8.69 -12.96
CA ALA A 72 -0.44 -9.80 -13.79
C ALA A 72 -1.95 -10.01 -13.71
N ALA A 73 -2.53 -10.47 -14.83
CA ALA A 73 -3.91 -10.92 -14.87
C ALA A 73 -4.12 -12.09 -13.88
N ARG A 74 -5.29 -12.10 -13.24
CA ARG A 74 -5.73 -13.22 -12.38
C ARG A 74 -5.99 -14.46 -13.23
N ASP A 75 -6.71 -14.30 -14.34
CA ASP A 75 -6.79 -15.31 -15.40
C ASP A 75 -5.57 -15.18 -16.33
N LYS A 76 -4.67 -16.16 -16.30
CA LYS A 76 -3.46 -16.15 -17.13
C LYS A 76 -3.72 -16.34 -18.62
N SER A 77 -4.95 -16.71 -19.00
CA SER A 77 -5.38 -16.80 -20.39
C SER A 77 -6.01 -15.49 -20.90
N ASP A 78 -6.24 -14.49 -20.02
CA ASP A 78 -6.72 -13.17 -20.42
C ASP A 78 -5.60 -12.38 -21.10
N VAL A 79 -5.54 -12.56 -22.43
CA VAL A 79 -4.57 -11.88 -23.30
C VAL A 79 -4.75 -10.36 -23.24
N LYS A 80 -5.98 -9.85 -23.09
CA LYS A 80 -6.24 -8.42 -23.08
C LYS A 80 -5.61 -7.77 -21.85
N GLN A 81 -5.89 -8.29 -20.66
CA GLN A 81 -5.33 -7.76 -19.40
C GLN A 81 -3.82 -7.93 -19.36
N THR A 82 -3.31 -9.06 -19.85
CA THR A 82 -1.87 -9.32 -19.96
C THR A 82 -1.15 -8.25 -20.78
N GLU A 83 -1.66 -7.97 -21.98
CA GLU A 83 -1.05 -6.99 -22.88
C GLU A 83 -1.18 -5.55 -22.37
N LEU A 84 -2.29 -5.22 -21.69
CA LEU A 84 -2.46 -3.93 -21.02
C LEU A 84 -1.46 -3.74 -19.87
N ALA A 85 -1.29 -4.75 -19.02
CA ALA A 85 -0.33 -4.72 -17.92
C ALA A 85 1.12 -4.58 -18.43
N ARG A 86 1.48 -5.31 -19.49
CA ARG A 86 2.80 -5.23 -20.12
C ARG A 86 3.10 -3.85 -20.69
N ARG A 87 2.15 -3.26 -21.43
CA ARG A 87 2.30 -1.90 -21.98
C ARG A 87 2.43 -0.87 -20.86
N HIS A 88 1.54 -0.94 -19.87
CA HIS A 88 1.56 -0.03 -18.74
C HIS A 88 2.90 -0.07 -17.99
N LEU A 89 3.43 -1.26 -17.68
CA LEU A 89 4.71 -1.35 -16.99
C LEU A 89 5.91 -0.84 -17.81
N LYS A 90 5.87 -0.96 -19.14
CA LYS A 90 6.88 -0.31 -20.00
C LYS A 90 6.79 1.21 -19.91
N GLU A 91 5.57 1.75 -20.00
CA GLU A 91 5.32 3.20 -19.95
C GLU A 91 5.74 3.81 -18.61
N ILE A 92 5.31 3.24 -17.48
CA ILE A 92 5.68 3.81 -16.16
C ILE A 92 7.17 3.63 -15.87
N ARG A 93 7.83 2.60 -16.41
CA ARG A 93 9.29 2.47 -16.31
C ARG A 93 9.99 3.66 -16.97
N GLU A 94 9.55 4.06 -18.16
CA GLU A 94 10.13 5.21 -18.86
C GLU A 94 9.92 6.53 -18.11
N GLN A 95 8.80 6.66 -17.38
CA GLN A 95 8.53 7.78 -16.49
C GLN A 95 9.44 7.73 -15.24
N PHE A 96 9.48 6.60 -14.54
CA PHE A 96 10.30 6.45 -13.33
C PHE A 96 11.79 6.65 -13.58
N LEU A 97 12.31 6.22 -14.73
CA LEU A 97 13.71 6.47 -15.11
C LEU A 97 14.04 7.97 -15.24
N LYS A 98 13.03 8.83 -15.43
CA LYS A 98 13.15 10.29 -15.47
C LYS A 98 12.82 10.95 -14.13
N GLY A 99 12.55 10.17 -13.09
CA GLY A 99 12.03 10.66 -11.81
C GLY A 99 10.58 11.13 -11.86
N ASP A 100 9.84 10.78 -12.91
CA ASP A 100 8.43 11.15 -13.05
C ASP A 100 7.54 10.11 -12.35
N PHE A 101 7.04 10.48 -11.18
CA PHE A 101 6.07 9.70 -10.40
C PHE A 101 4.67 10.35 -10.40
N SER A 102 4.32 11.11 -11.44
CA SER A 102 3.02 11.78 -11.54
C SER A 102 1.84 10.81 -11.55
N GLY A 103 1.97 9.65 -12.22
CA GLY A 103 0.97 8.58 -12.21
C GLY A 103 0.65 8.08 -10.79
N PRO A 104 1.64 7.57 -10.03
CA PRO A 104 1.44 7.21 -8.62
C PRO A 104 0.92 8.36 -7.76
N THR A 105 1.41 9.58 -7.98
CA THR A 105 0.94 10.79 -7.26
C THR A 105 -0.55 11.04 -7.50
N HIS A 106 -1.04 10.87 -8.74
CA HIS A 106 -2.45 11.05 -9.09
C HIS A 106 -3.35 10.05 -8.37
N ILE A 107 -2.97 8.77 -8.35
CA ILE A 107 -3.77 7.71 -7.75
C ILE A 107 -3.73 7.77 -6.21
N HIS A 108 -2.54 7.90 -5.63
CA HIS A 108 -2.28 7.65 -4.20
C HIS A 108 -2.13 8.94 -3.37
N GLY A 109 -1.98 10.08 -4.05
CA GLY A 109 -1.68 11.38 -3.47
C GLY A 109 -0.18 11.60 -3.23
N ALA A 110 0.24 12.86 -3.26
CA ALA A 110 1.64 13.27 -3.08
C ALA A 110 2.25 12.90 -1.72
N GLN A 111 1.41 12.57 -0.73
CA GLN A 111 1.83 12.17 0.62
C GLN A 111 2.01 10.65 0.76
N MET A 112 1.96 9.89 -0.34
CA MET A 112 2.21 8.46 -0.27
C MET A 112 3.61 8.19 0.30
N PRO A 113 3.74 7.31 1.33
CA PRO A 113 5.03 6.99 1.92
C PRO A 113 6.08 6.57 0.88
N GLY A 114 7.28 7.13 0.97
CA GLY A 114 8.41 6.87 0.07
C GLY A 114 8.39 7.66 -1.24
N LEU A 115 7.24 8.20 -1.66
CA LEU A 115 7.10 8.83 -2.98
C LEU A 115 7.96 10.11 -3.12
N ALA A 116 8.09 10.88 -2.05
CA ALA A 116 8.88 12.10 -2.03
C ALA A 116 10.38 11.80 -2.25
N GLU A 117 10.90 10.78 -1.56
CA GLU A 117 12.29 10.35 -1.69
C GLU A 117 12.57 9.76 -3.08
N LEU A 118 11.64 8.93 -3.60
CA LEU A 118 11.76 8.35 -4.94
C LEU A 118 11.73 9.43 -6.03
N SER A 119 10.87 10.44 -5.91
CA SER A 119 10.77 11.55 -6.88
C SER A 119 11.97 12.50 -6.82
N ALA A 120 12.60 12.63 -5.65
CA ALA A 120 13.80 13.44 -5.47
C ALA A 120 15.11 12.71 -5.80
N ALA A 121 15.05 11.41 -6.11
CA ALA A 121 16.22 10.62 -6.43
C ALA A 121 16.94 11.19 -7.67
N LYS A 122 18.27 11.22 -7.63
CA LYS A 122 19.05 11.65 -8.79
C LYS A 122 18.85 10.64 -9.94
N PRO A 123 18.79 11.11 -11.20
CA PRO A 123 18.73 10.20 -12.34
C PRO A 123 19.86 9.16 -12.29
N GLY A 124 19.50 7.88 -12.43
CA GLY A 124 20.45 6.76 -12.33
C GLY A 124 20.72 6.23 -10.91
N SER A 125 20.21 6.87 -9.86
CA SER A 125 20.34 6.35 -8.47
C SER A 125 19.53 5.08 -8.22
N ILE A 126 18.51 4.81 -9.03
CA ILE A 126 17.71 3.59 -8.99
C ILE A 126 17.77 2.95 -10.37
N ALA A 127 18.33 1.75 -10.45
CA ALA A 127 18.25 0.94 -11.65
C ALA A 127 16.84 0.32 -11.73
N ILE A 128 16.15 0.56 -12.86
CA ILE A 128 14.79 0.05 -13.09
C ILE A 128 14.80 -0.89 -14.30
N GLY A 129 14.67 -2.20 -14.03
CA GLY A 129 14.59 -3.26 -15.03
C GLY A 129 13.14 -3.61 -15.38
N TYR A 130 12.91 -4.12 -16.59
CA TYR A 130 11.61 -4.64 -17.03
C TYR A 130 11.75 -6.09 -17.48
N LYS A 131 10.73 -6.91 -17.21
CA LYS A 131 10.66 -8.27 -17.73
C LYS A 131 9.21 -8.72 -17.94
N ASP A 132 8.94 -9.41 -19.03
CA ASP A 132 7.68 -10.11 -19.24
C ASP A 132 7.59 -11.33 -18.31
N VAL A 133 6.42 -11.55 -17.72
CA VAL A 133 6.11 -12.74 -16.92
C VAL A 133 4.81 -13.38 -17.42
N LYS A 134 4.45 -14.54 -16.85
CA LYS A 134 3.20 -15.20 -17.20
C LYS A 134 2.00 -14.34 -16.79
N GLY A 135 1.21 -13.93 -17.79
CA GLY A 135 0.01 -13.12 -17.61
C GLY A 135 0.28 -11.64 -17.30
N GLY A 136 1.50 -11.13 -17.51
CA GLY A 136 1.81 -9.73 -17.26
C GLY A 136 3.28 -9.37 -17.43
N ALA A 137 3.77 -8.46 -16.57
CA ALA A 137 5.17 -8.04 -16.50
C ALA A 137 5.57 -7.65 -15.07
N GLU A 138 6.87 -7.44 -14.86
CA GLU A 138 7.45 -6.92 -13.62
C GLU A 138 8.46 -5.80 -13.88
N LEU A 139 8.59 -4.92 -12.89
CA LEU A 139 9.65 -3.93 -12.75
C LEU A 139 10.51 -4.27 -11.54
N SER A 140 11.82 -4.37 -11.74
CA SER A 140 12.79 -4.48 -10.64
C SER A 140 13.38 -3.11 -10.34
N PHE A 141 13.46 -2.76 -9.07
CA PHE A 141 14.06 -1.53 -8.56
C PHE A 141 15.27 -1.90 -7.72
N LYS A 142 16.45 -1.42 -8.11
CA LYS A 142 17.72 -1.76 -7.45
C LYS A 142 18.55 -0.51 -7.18
N THR A 143 19.08 -0.40 -5.97
CA THR A 143 19.94 0.70 -5.55
C THR A 143 20.86 0.29 -4.40
N ALA A 144 22.03 0.91 -4.32
CA ALA A 144 22.95 0.76 -3.20
C ALA A 144 22.71 1.82 -2.09
N ASP A 145 21.83 2.79 -2.34
CA ASP A 145 21.49 3.82 -1.35
C ASP A 145 20.44 3.29 -0.36
N PRO A 146 20.80 3.09 0.92
CA PRO A 146 19.89 2.52 1.91
C PRO A 146 18.65 3.41 2.16
N VAL A 147 18.73 4.73 1.92
CA VAL A 147 17.59 5.63 2.04
C VAL A 147 16.57 5.33 0.94
N LEU A 148 17.04 5.09 -0.29
CA LEU A 148 16.18 4.76 -1.42
C LEU A 148 15.62 3.34 -1.32
N VAL A 149 16.38 2.37 -0.78
CA VAL A 149 15.83 1.04 -0.45
C VAL A 149 14.65 1.17 0.53
N ALA A 150 14.84 1.93 1.62
CA ALA A 150 13.78 2.15 2.59
C ALA A 150 12.57 2.89 1.99
N ALA A 151 12.78 3.81 1.05
CA ALA A 151 11.72 4.49 0.33
C ALA A 151 10.92 3.54 -0.58
N ILE A 152 11.59 2.66 -1.33
CA ILE A 152 10.94 1.62 -2.15
C ILE A 152 10.05 0.73 -1.27
N HIS A 153 10.56 0.30 -0.12
CA HIS A 153 9.82 -0.57 0.80
C HIS A 153 8.56 0.11 1.36
N LYS A 154 8.69 1.36 1.84
CA LYS A 154 7.53 2.16 2.30
C LYS A 154 6.50 2.36 1.20
N TRP A 155 6.96 2.61 -0.02
CA TRP A 155 6.10 2.81 -1.18
C TRP A 155 5.36 1.53 -1.56
N PHE A 156 6.01 0.37 -1.51
CA PHE A 156 5.39 -0.94 -1.74
C PHE A 156 4.33 -1.25 -0.68
N ASP A 157 4.65 -1.06 0.61
CA ASP A 157 3.71 -1.32 1.71
C ASP A 157 2.46 -0.42 1.59
N ALA A 158 2.66 0.85 1.23
CA ALA A 158 1.57 1.77 0.98
C ALA A 158 0.68 1.34 -0.20
N GLN A 159 1.28 0.86 -1.29
CA GLN A 159 0.53 0.35 -2.44
C GLN A 159 -0.27 -0.90 -2.10
N VAL A 160 0.30 -1.84 -1.34
CA VAL A 160 -0.43 -3.03 -0.86
C VAL A 160 -1.65 -2.62 -0.03
N SER A 161 -1.50 -1.63 0.86
CA SER A 161 -2.63 -1.10 1.63
C SER A 161 -3.69 -0.44 0.74
N ASP A 162 -3.27 0.39 -0.22
CA ASP A 162 -4.13 1.21 -1.07
C ASP A 162 -4.92 0.43 -2.11
N HIS A 163 -4.32 -0.60 -2.70
CA HIS A 163 -4.97 -1.47 -3.69
C HIS A 163 -5.77 -2.62 -3.04
N GLY A 164 -5.58 -2.85 -1.73
CA GLY A 164 -6.40 -3.80 -0.97
C GLY A 164 -6.37 -5.21 -1.55
N LYS A 165 -7.54 -5.78 -1.87
CA LYS A 165 -7.65 -7.15 -2.39
C LYS A 165 -6.97 -7.38 -3.75
N ASP A 166 -6.65 -6.30 -4.45
CA ASP A 166 -6.03 -6.30 -5.78
C ASP A 166 -4.51 -6.08 -5.71
N ALA A 167 -3.94 -6.10 -4.50
CA ALA A 167 -2.50 -6.16 -4.26
C ALA A 167 -2.11 -7.14 -3.14
N MET A 168 -0.88 -7.61 -3.17
CA MET A 168 -0.29 -8.39 -2.08
C MET A 168 1.22 -8.20 -1.97
N GLU A 169 1.77 -8.48 -0.79
CA GLU A 169 3.20 -8.68 -0.58
C GLU A 169 3.59 -10.13 -0.91
N GLY A 170 4.75 -10.34 -1.52
CA GLY A 170 5.35 -11.66 -1.68
C GLY A 170 5.75 -11.97 -3.12
N HIS A 171 5.84 -13.26 -3.45
CA HIS A 171 6.14 -13.76 -4.79
C HIS A 171 4.93 -14.51 -5.34
N VAL A 172 4.61 -14.31 -6.61
CA VAL A 172 3.70 -15.18 -7.34
C VAL A 172 4.51 -16.21 -8.12
N HIS A 173 4.31 -17.48 -7.75
CA HIS A 173 4.92 -18.64 -8.40
C HIS A 173 4.24 -18.99 -9.73
#